data_AF-A0A920RWN8-F1
#
_entry.id   AF-A0A920RWN8-F1
#
_cell.length_a   1.000
_cell.length_b   1.000
_cell.length_c   1.000
_cell.angle_alpha   90.00
_cell.angle_beta   90.00
_cell.angle_gamma   90.00
#
_symmetry.space_group_name_H-M   'P 1'
#
loop_
_entity.id
_entity.type
_entity.pdbx_description
1 polymer ?
#
loop_
_entity_poly.entity_id
_entity_poly.type
_entity_poly.pdbx_seq_one_letter_code
_entity_poly.pdbx_strand_id
1 'polypeptide(L)'
;MGEGTDDSNRLYIQFGKDQSFVPVIAELEASYIFLGNKGNDLWFFTNKNAPNGKIVKLRINKNESFLWEDVIMKQLLQYQDLA
;
A
#
# COMPACT_ATOMS: atom_id res chain seq x y z
N MET A 1 18.78 7.62 22.76
CA MET A 1 17.41 7.35 22.27
C MET A 1 17.56 7.06 20.79
N GLY A 2 17.28 5.83 20.37
CA GLY A 2 17.56 5.41 18.99
C GLY A 2 16.74 6.23 18.01
N GLU A 3 17.41 6.94 17.10
CA GLU A 3 16.77 7.61 15.99
C GLU A 3 16.15 6.52 15.12
N GLY A 4 14.83 6.33 15.23
CA GLY A 4 14.10 5.47 14.33
C GLY A 4 14.29 6.02 12.93
N THR A 5 14.99 5.28 12.08
CA THR A 5 15.02 5.54 10.64
C THR A 5 13.56 5.56 10.18
N ASP A 6 13.16 6.64 9.51
CA ASP A 6 11.87 6.74 8.84
C ASP A 6 11.67 5.47 7.99
N ASP A 7 10.63 4.69 8.30
CA ASP A 7 10.37 3.40 7.66
C ASP A 7 9.73 3.56 6.27
N SER A 8 9.46 4.79 5.84
CA SER A 8 8.84 5.08 4.57
C SER A 8 9.69 4.66 3.38
N ASN A 9 9.00 4.27 2.31
CA ASN A 9 9.61 3.87 1.06
C ASN A 9 8.82 4.38 -0.14
N ARG A 10 9.54 4.54 -1.24
CA ARG A 10 8.92 4.77 -2.55
C ARG A 10 8.54 3.43 -3.17
N LEU A 11 7.45 3.41 -3.92
CA LEU A 11 6.96 2.24 -4.64
C LEU A 11 6.96 2.52 -6.15
N TYR A 12 7.68 1.69 -6.88
CA TYR A 12 7.74 1.71 -8.34
C TYR A 12 7.45 0.31 -8.88
N ILE A 13 6.75 0.25 -10.03
CA ILE A 13 6.42 -1.01 -10.72
C ILE A 13 7.01 -0.96 -12.13
N GLN A 14 7.59 -2.07 -12.57
CA GLN A 14 8.06 -2.27 -13.94
C GLN A 14 7.19 -3.36 -14.59
N PHE A 15 6.61 -3.07 -15.77
CA PHE A 15 5.71 -3.98 -16.46
C PHE A 15 6.40 -4.97 -17.41
N GLY A 16 7.70 -4.78 -17.66
CA GLY A 16 8.52 -5.65 -18.49
C GLY A 16 10.00 -5.28 -18.36
N LYS A 17 10.90 -6.22 -18.64
CA LYS A 17 12.35 -6.06 -18.40
C LYS A 17 12.97 -4.80 -19.01
N ASP A 18 12.45 -4.36 -20.16
CA ASP A 18 12.98 -3.23 -20.93
C ASP A 18 12.12 -1.96 -20.82
N GLN A 19 11.10 -1.95 -19.95
CA GLN A 19 10.25 -0.78 -19.72
C GLN A 19 10.75 0.05 -18.53
N SER A 20 10.48 1.35 -18.54
CA SER A 20 10.78 2.21 -17.41
C SER A 20 9.95 1.84 -16.18
N PHE A 21 10.50 2.09 -14.99
CA PHE A 21 9.75 2.03 -13.74
C PHE A 21 8.69 3.14 -13.72
N VAL A 22 7.45 2.76 -13.44
CA VAL A 22 6.33 3.68 -13.24
C VAL A 22 6.21 3.97 -11.73
N PRO A 23 6.23 5.25 -11.31
CA PRO A 23 6.02 5.61 -9.92
C PRO A 23 4.57 5.33 -9.52
N VAL A 24 4.39 4.53 -8.46
CA VAL A 24 3.09 4.36 -7.80
C VAL A 24 3.00 5.28 -6.59
N ILE A 25 4.06 5.30 -5.77
CA ILE A 25 4.25 6.21 -4.64
C ILE A 25 5.65 6.80 -4.75
N ALA A 26 5.73 8.07 -5.15
CA ALA A 26 7.02 8.75 -5.38
C ALA A 26 7.55 9.46 -4.13
N GLU A 27 6.70 9.66 -3.12
CA GLU A 27 7.03 10.39 -1.89
C GLU A 27 7.32 9.42 -0.74
N LEU A 28 8.20 9.84 0.17
CA LEU A 28 8.50 9.14 1.42
C LEU A 28 7.44 9.52 2.47
N GLU A 29 6.26 8.93 2.36
CA GLU A 29 5.08 9.29 3.17
C GLU A 29 4.62 8.18 4.13
N ALA A 30 4.98 6.92 3.85
CA ALA A 30 4.55 5.75 4.59
C ALA A 30 5.35 4.52 4.16
N SER A 31 5.28 3.46 4.96
CA SER A 31 5.70 2.12 4.59
C SER A 31 4.70 1.49 3.60
N TYR A 32 5.22 0.80 2.60
CA TYR A 32 4.49 -0.02 1.63
C TYR A 32 5.25 -1.33 1.43
N ILE A 33 4.77 -2.39 2.07
CA ILE A 33 5.42 -3.72 2.07
C ILE A 33 4.60 -4.66 1.20
N PHE A 34 5.20 -5.21 0.15
CA PHE A 34 4.52 -6.15 -0.75
C PHE A 34 4.22 -7.48 -0.05
N LEU A 35 2.97 -7.92 -0.14
CA LEU A 35 2.50 -9.16 0.49
C LEU A 35 2.27 -10.29 -0.51
N GLY A 36 1.97 -9.95 -1.76
CA GLY A 36 1.68 -10.93 -2.82
C GLY A 36 0.72 -10.39 -3.87
N ASN A 37 0.44 -11.20 -4.89
CA ASN A 37 -0.45 -10.84 -5.98
C ASN A 37 -1.28 -12.02 -6.49
N LYS A 38 -2.37 -11.71 -7.19
CA LYS A 38 -3.22 -12.65 -7.93
C LYS A 38 -3.73 -11.95 -9.17
N GLY A 39 -3.19 -12.34 -10.33
CA GLY A 39 -3.41 -11.58 -11.56
C GLY A 39 -2.91 -10.14 -11.39
N ASN A 40 -3.80 -9.19 -11.67
CA ASN A 40 -3.51 -7.74 -11.64
C ASN A 40 -3.76 -7.08 -10.26
N ASP A 41 -4.16 -7.86 -9.26
CA ASP A 41 -4.36 -7.38 -7.90
C ASP A 41 -3.09 -7.65 -7.08
N LEU A 42 -2.51 -6.60 -6.51
CA LEU A 42 -1.32 -6.64 -5.66
C LEU A 42 -1.71 -6.17 -4.26
N TRP A 43 -1.30 -6.90 -3.22
CA TRP A 43 -1.57 -6.54 -1.84
C TRP A 43 -0.34 -5.98 -1.16
N PHE A 44 -0.54 -4.91 -0.38
CA PHE A 44 0.50 -4.28 0.42
C PHE A 44 0.03 -4.06 1.84
N PHE A 45 0.92 -4.24 2.81
CA PHE A 45 0.79 -3.63 4.12
C PHE A 45 1.23 -2.17 4.03
N THR A 46 0.50 -1.27 4.69
CA THR A 46 0.90 0.14 4.83
C THR A 46 0.51 0.73 6.16
N ASN A 47 1.33 1.64 6.70
CA ASN A 47 1.01 2.48 7.85
C ASN A 47 0.39 3.85 7.45
N LYS A 48 0.17 4.11 6.15
CA LYS A 48 -0.44 5.36 5.67
C LYS A 48 -1.81 5.57 6.28
N ASN A 49 -1.95 6.63 7.07
CA ASN A 49 -3.17 6.99 7.81
C ASN A 49 -3.71 5.86 8.71
N ALA A 50 -2.86 4.91 9.08
CA ALA A 50 -3.22 3.74 9.89
C ALA A 50 -2.04 3.39 10.82
N PRO A 51 -1.99 3.93 12.05
CA PRO A 51 -0.87 3.70 12.98
C PRO A 51 -0.63 2.22 13.30
N ASN A 52 -1.68 1.39 13.28
CA ASN A 52 -1.59 -0.07 13.48
C ASN A 52 -1.39 -0.84 12.16
N GLY A 53 -1.17 -0.13 11.07
CA GLY A 53 -1.13 -0.68 9.72
C GLY A 53 -2.50 -1.07 9.17
N LYS A 54 -2.55 -1.24 7.85
CA LYS A 54 -3.68 -1.81 7.12
C LYS A 54 -3.19 -2.57 5.89
N ILE A 55 -4.06 -3.43 5.36
CA ILE A 55 -3.84 -4.08 4.06
C ILE A 55 -4.63 -3.32 3.01
N VAL A 56 -3.92 -2.89 1.98
CA VAL A 56 -4.45 -2.25 0.79
C VAL A 56 -4.22 -3.14 -0.43
N LYS A 57 -5.07 -3.01 -1.43
CA LYS A 57 -4.92 -3.64 -2.73
C LYS A 57 -4.72 -2.58 -3.79
N LEU A 58 -3.70 -2.78 -4.61
CA LEU A 58 -3.43 -2.04 -5.82
C LEU A 58 -3.88 -2.88 -7.02
N ARG A 59 -4.90 -2.42 -7.74
CA ARG A 59 -5.32 -3.01 -9.01
C ARG A 59 -4.62 -2.32 -10.16
N ILE A 60 -3.99 -3.11 -11.02
CA ILE A 60 -3.35 -2.67 -12.26
C ILE A 60 -4.33 -2.85 -13.42
N ASN A 61 -4.76 -1.75 -14.01
CA ASN A 61 -5.66 -1.77 -15.16
C ASN A 61 -4.90 -2.02 -16.47
N LYS A 62 -5.63 -2.36 -17.54
CA LYS A 62 -5.05 -2.66 -18.86
C LYS A 62 -4.25 -1.51 -19.49
N ASN A 63 -4.51 -0.28 -19.06
CA ASN A 63 -3.82 0.94 -19.51
C ASN A 63 -2.70 1.38 -18.54
N GLU A 64 -2.19 0.45 -17.73
CA GLU A 64 -1.12 0.70 -16.75
C GLU A 64 -1.50 1.74 -15.68
N SER A 65 -2.79 2.04 -15.51
CA SER A 65 -3.29 2.88 -14.42
C SER A 65 -3.51 2.07 -13.13
N PHE A 66 -3.47 2.77 -12.02
CA PHE A 66 -3.54 2.21 -10.67
C PHE A 66 -4.83 2.59 -9.96
N LEU A 67 -5.45 1.63 -9.29
CA LEU A 67 -6.58 1.87 -8.39
C LEU A 67 -6.28 1.26 -7.02
N TRP A 68 -6.37 2.06 -5.96
CA TRP A 68 -6.20 1.62 -4.58
C TRP A 68 -7.56 1.31 -3.94
N GLU A 69 -7.64 0.18 -3.25
CA GLU A 69 -8.79 -0.24 -2.44
C GLU A 69 -8.31 -0.71 -1.05
N ASP A 70 -8.96 -0.25 0.02
CA ASP A 70 -8.73 -0.80 1.37
C ASP A 70 -9.37 -2.20 1.45
N VAL A 71 -8.59 -3.23 1.77
CA VAL A 71 -9.06 -4.63 1.80
C VAL A 71 -9.53 -5.02 3.19
N ILE A 72 -8.76 -4.60 4.19
CA ILE A 72 -9.16 -4.71 5.59
C ILE A 72 -9.37 -3.28 6.06
N MET A 73 -10.63 -2.87 6.10
CA MET A 73 -11.01 -1.62 6.72
C MET A 73 -10.63 -1.72 8.21
N LYS A 74 -9.99 -0.66 8.72
CA LYS A 74 -9.77 -0.42 10.15
C LYS A 74 -10.94 -1.01 10.96
N GLN A 75 -10.62 -1.90 11.90
CA GLN A 75 -11.54 -2.54 12.85
C GLN A 75 -12.63 -1.56 13.30
N LEU A 76 -13.77 -1.56 12.63
CA LEU A 76 -14.78 -0.50 12.74
C LEU A 76 -15.84 -0.80 13.81
N LEU A 77 -15.64 -1.81 14.66
CA LEU A 77 -16.70 -2.30 15.55
C LEU A 77 -16.41 -2.30 17.06
N GLN A 78 -15.27 -1.81 17.55
CA GLN A 78 -15.03 -1.86 19.01
C GLN A 78 -15.45 -0.63 19.81
N TYR A 79 -15.95 0.44 19.17
CA TYR A 79 -16.34 1.68 19.86
C TYR A 79 -17.78 2.14 19.65
N GLN A 80 -18.59 1.47 18.81
CA GLN A 80 -19.99 1.87 18.60
C GLN A 80 -21.02 1.02 19.37
N ASP A 81 -20.59 0.00 20.11
CA ASP A 81 -21.45 -0.82 21.00
C ASP A 81 -21.30 -0.46 22.49
N LEU A 82 -20.65 0.66 22.80
CA LEU A 82 -20.60 1.23 24.16
C LEU A 82 -21.52 2.46 24.23
N ALA A 83 -22.83 2.21 24.13
CA ALA A 83 -23.89 3.19 24.42
C ALA A 83 -24.84 2.60 25.46
#